data_AF-A0A941N0K2-F1
#
_entry.id   AF-A0A941N0K2-F1
#
_cell.length_a   1.000
_cell.length_b   1.000
_cell.length_c   1.000
_cell.angle_alpha   90.00
_cell.angle_beta   90.00
_cell.angle_gamma   90.00
#
_symmetry.space_group_name_H-M   'P 1'
#
loop_
_entity.id
_entity.type
_entity.pdbx_description
1 polymer ?
#
loop_
_entity_poly.entity_id
_entity_poly.type
_entity_poly.pdbx_seq_one_letter_code
_entity_poly.pdbx_strand_id
1 'polypeptide(L)'
;MKSPLPATPPAARPASMQDVARKIRGRTADLLAIAIIVGATLSFGSQIISWWRSGPPADAAGNPVLTPPGWDLDGQPVDLGFGDLPVTLTRQQIAGDHPAAVEALFEACREISMAATAPLGETPDAEQRLIERVASLTPRSELPGAWQVYVVDDAFPFVVGLKTLTVNSGTAKPPTTAPAAPTAEHSAPADSEQIPRRLVCYGLAMPAGEQAWTLFIARNSTHPTVTGATGFEIALPPGATQTLSLRDRRGSLLVGFS
;
A
#
# COMPACT_ATOMS: atom_id res chain seq x y z
N MET A 1 -19.73 39.53 58.73
CA MET A 1 -18.63 39.79 57.77
C MET A 1 -19.24 40.31 56.48
N LYS A 2 -18.83 41.50 56.04
CA LYS A 2 -19.47 42.28 54.97
C LYS A 2 -18.66 42.07 53.69
N SER A 3 -19.16 41.28 52.75
CA SER A 3 -18.44 41.00 51.49
C SER A 3 -18.30 42.28 50.66
N PRO A 4 -17.08 42.64 50.21
CA PRO A 4 -16.85 43.84 49.40
C PRO A 4 -17.50 43.67 48.01
N LEU A 5 -18.18 44.72 47.55
CA LEU A 5 -18.77 44.78 46.22
C LEU A 5 -17.71 44.61 45.12
N PRO A 6 -18.00 43.85 44.05
CA PRO A 6 -17.08 43.68 42.92
C PRO A 6 -16.82 45.02 42.24
N ALA A 7 -15.54 45.33 42.02
CA ALA A 7 -15.11 46.54 41.32
C ALA A 7 -15.67 46.55 39.90
N THR A 8 -16.32 47.65 39.54
CA THR A 8 -16.86 47.89 38.19
C THR A 8 -15.73 47.78 37.17
N PRO A 9 -15.85 46.92 36.14
CA PRO A 9 -14.82 46.78 35.12
C PRO A 9 -14.64 48.11 34.36
N PRO A 10 -13.39 48.50 34.05
CA PRO A 10 -13.11 49.74 33.34
C PRO A 10 -13.79 49.73 31.95
N ALA A 11 -14.43 50.84 31.60
CA ALA A 11 -15.13 51.01 30.33
C ALA A 11 -14.19 50.70 29.14
N ALA A 12 -14.65 49.82 28.25
CA ALA A 12 -13.92 49.42 27.06
C ALA A 12 -13.60 50.66 26.20
N ARG A 13 -12.32 50.87 25.89
CA ARG A 13 -11.90 51.96 24.99
C ARG A 13 -12.52 51.73 23.61
N PRO A 14 -13.03 52.79 22.94
CA PRO A 14 -13.58 52.67 21.59
C PRO A 14 -12.47 52.20 20.65
N ALA A 15 -12.73 51.11 19.92
CA ALA A 15 -11.81 50.56 18.95
C ALA A 15 -11.44 51.65 17.93
N SER A 16 -10.14 51.88 17.74
CA SER A 16 -9.69 52.91 16.80
C SER A 16 -9.95 52.45 15.37
N MET A 17 -10.27 53.37 14.46
CA MET A 17 -10.41 53.06 13.03
C MET A 17 -9.14 52.40 12.45
N GLN A 18 -7.97 52.61 13.08
CA GLN A 18 -6.72 51.93 12.69
C GLN A 18 -6.77 50.42 12.96
N ASP A 19 -7.41 49.98 14.03
CA ASP A 19 -7.55 48.55 14.35
C ASP A 19 -8.47 47.84 13.36
N VAL A 20 -9.52 48.53 12.89
CA VAL A 20 -10.41 48.03 11.83
C VAL A 20 -9.67 47.93 10.50
N ALA A 21 -8.93 48.97 10.10
CA ALA A 21 -8.15 48.97 8.86
C ALA A 21 -7.08 47.86 8.84
N ARG A 22 -6.39 47.64 9.98
CA ARG A 22 -5.39 46.56 10.12
C ARG A 22 -6.04 45.18 10.03
N LYS A 23 -7.24 45.00 10.58
CA LYS A 23 -8.01 43.76 10.52
C LYS A 23 -8.53 43.43 9.12
N ILE A 24 -8.93 44.45 8.34
CA ILE A 24 -9.33 44.27 6.94
C ILE A 24 -8.13 43.86 6.08
N ARG A 25 -6.96 44.49 6.29
CA ARG A 25 -5.73 44.20 5.52
C ARG A 25 -5.20 42.78 5.75
N GLY A 26 -5.33 42.26 6.97
CA GLY A 26 -5.01 40.85 7.28
C GLY A 26 -5.91 39.89 6.49
N ARG A 27 -7.22 40.12 6.51
CA ARG A 27 -8.20 39.25 5.81
C ARG A 27 -7.99 39.20 4.30
N THR A 28 -7.57 40.31 3.67
CA THR A 28 -7.29 40.32 2.23
C THR A 28 -6.06 39.50 1.86
N ALA A 29 -5.02 39.48 2.71
CA ALA A 29 -3.82 38.68 2.45
C ALA A 29 -4.12 37.19 2.58
N ASP A 30 -4.89 36.79 3.60
CA ASP A 30 -5.29 35.40 3.78
C ASP A 30 -6.17 34.90 2.62
N LEU A 31 -7.13 35.71 2.17
CA LEU A 31 -7.97 35.35 1.01
C LEU A 31 -7.15 35.23 -0.28
N LEU A 32 -6.14 36.10 -0.47
CA LEU A 32 -5.25 36.01 -1.62
C LEU A 32 -4.40 34.73 -1.57
N ALA A 33 -3.87 34.37 -0.40
CA ALA A 33 -3.11 33.14 -0.21
C ALA A 33 -3.97 31.89 -0.48
N ILE A 34 -5.20 31.86 0.03
CA ILE A 34 -6.17 30.78 -0.24
C ILE A 34 -6.46 30.69 -1.74
N ALA A 35 -6.69 31.82 -2.41
CA ALA A 35 -6.96 31.84 -3.85
C ALA A 35 -5.78 31.30 -4.68
N ILE A 36 -4.54 31.64 -4.30
CA ILE A 36 -3.32 31.12 -4.96
C ILE A 36 -3.20 29.60 -4.76
N ILE A 37 -3.42 29.10 -3.55
CA ILE A 37 -3.34 27.66 -3.24
C ILE A 37 -4.42 26.89 -4.01
N VAL A 38 -5.65 27.39 -4.03
CA VAL A 38 -6.77 26.79 -4.78
C VAL A 38 -6.47 26.79 -6.28
N GLY A 39 -5.96 27.89 -6.83
CA GLY A 39 -5.58 27.98 -8.23
C GLY A 39 -4.46 27.01 -8.60
N ALA A 40 -3.41 26.91 -7.78
CA ALA A 40 -2.29 26.01 -7.99
C ALA A 40 -2.72 24.52 -7.92
N THR A 41 -3.52 24.16 -6.92
CA THR A 41 -4.04 22.79 -6.75
C THR A 41 -4.99 22.38 -7.87
N LEU A 42 -5.88 23.28 -8.32
CA LEU A 42 -6.73 23.03 -9.48
C LEU A 42 -5.93 22.87 -10.77
N SER A 43 -4.92 23.71 -11.00
CA SER A 43 -4.09 23.62 -12.20
C SER A 43 -3.29 22.31 -12.23
N PHE A 44 -2.68 21.94 -11.11
CA PHE A 44 -1.92 20.69 -11.00
C PHE A 44 -2.83 19.46 -11.15
N GLY A 45 -4.00 19.48 -10.52
CA GLY A 45 -5.01 18.43 -10.67
C GLY A 45 -5.46 18.27 -12.12
N SER A 46 -5.69 19.37 -12.85
CA SER A 46 -6.08 19.33 -14.26
C SER A 46 -5.01 18.72 -15.15
N GLN A 47 -3.73 19.01 -14.89
CA GLN A 47 -2.61 18.46 -15.65
C GLN A 47 -2.47 16.96 -15.41
N ILE A 48 -2.56 16.49 -14.16
CA ILE A 48 -2.56 15.06 -13.84
C ILE A 48 -3.70 14.36 -14.57
N ILE A 49 -4.93 14.89 -14.49
CA ILE A 49 -6.09 14.32 -15.17
C ILE A 49 -5.86 14.29 -16.69
N SER A 50 -5.29 15.36 -17.27
CA SER A 50 -4.97 15.40 -18.69
C SER A 50 -3.95 14.34 -19.08
N TRP A 51 -2.98 14.05 -18.22
CA TRP A 51 -1.95 13.03 -18.47
C TRP A 51 -2.55 11.63 -18.46
N TRP A 52 -3.47 11.37 -17.52
CA TRP A 52 -4.24 10.12 -17.48
C TRP A 52 -5.24 9.97 -18.64
N ARG A 53 -5.74 11.08 -19.19
CA ARG A 53 -6.70 11.08 -20.33
C ARG A 53 -6.04 11.17 -21.70
N SER A 54 -4.78 11.58 -21.78
CA SER A 54 -4.06 11.67 -23.04
C SER A 54 -3.79 10.25 -23.52
N GLY A 55 -4.71 9.73 -24.32
CA GLY A 55 -4.42 8.58 -25.17
C GLY A 55 -3.19 8.89 -26.05
N PRO A 56 -2.51 7.86 -26.58
CA PRO A 56 -1.34 8.07 -27.41
C PRO A 56 -1.65 9.07 -28.55
N PRO A 57 -0.78 10.05 -28.79
CA PRO A 57 -1.03 11.09 -29.80
C PRO A 57 -1.26 10.46 -31.17
N ALA A 58 -2.38 10.82 -31.81
CA ALA A 58 -2.82 10.25 -33.08
C ALA A 58 -1.86 10.51 -34.26
N ASP A 59 -0.92 11.45 -34.12
CA ASP A 59 -0.10 11.97 -35.23
C ASP A 59 1.39 11.57 -35.17
N ALA A 60 1.79 10.58 -34.36
CA ALA A 60 3.16 10.05 -34.36
C ALA A 60 3.43 9.12 -35.57
N ALA A 61 3.26 9.63 -36.79
CA ALA A 61 3.31 8.89 -38.06
C ALA A 61 4.73 8.54 -38.55
N GLY A 62 5.65 8.16 -37.67
CA GLY A 62 7.04 7.89 -38.10
C GLY A 62 7.92 7.01 -37.22
N ASN A 63 7.54 6.74 -35.96
CA ASN A 63 8.22 5.68 -35.22
C ASN A 63 7.59 4.34 -35.65
N PRO A 64 8.39 3.28 -35.89
CA PRO A 64 7.82 1.94 -35.98
C PRO A 64 7.01 1.75 -34.72
N VAL A 65 5.68 1.74 -34.88
CA VAL A 65 4.77 1.38 -33.82
C VAL A 65 5.14 -0.05 -33.52
N LEU A 66 5.96 -0.25 -32.49
CA LEU A 66 6.01 -1.52 -31.79
C LEU A 66 4.57 -1.69 -31.34
N THR A 67 3.80 -2.47 -32.11
CA THR A 67 2.46 -2.87 -31.71
C THR A 67 2.65 -3.39 -30.31
N PRO A 68 2.12 -2.70 -29.27
CA PRO A 68 2.34 -3.14 -27.92
C PRO A 68 1.89 -4.59 -27.91
N PRO A 69 2.76 -5.53 -27.49
CA PRO A 69 2.37 -6.93 -27.43
C PRO A 69 1.03 -6.95 -26.69
N GLY A 70 0.05 -7.63 -27.27
CA GLY A 70 -1.39 -7.51 -26.94
C GLY A 70 -1.77 -8.01 -25.55
N TRP A 71 -1.01 -7.62 -24.53
CA TRP A 71 -1.07 -8.01 -23.14
C TRP A 71 -2.33 -7.51 -22.45
N ASP A 72 -2.93 -6.42 -22.95
CA ASP A 72 -4.11 -5.79 -22.33
C ASP A 72 -5.43 -6.12 -23.05
N LEU A 73 -5.40 -6.91 -24.13
CA LEU A 73 -6.58 -7.07 -24.98
C LEU A 73 -7.65 -8.01 -24.39
N ASP A 74 -7.26 -8.92 -23.49
CA ASP A 74 -8.14 -10.02 -23.03
C ASP A 74 -8.37 -10.04 -21.52
N GLY A 75 -8.01 -8.97 -20.79
CA GLY A 75 -8.13 -8.90 -19.33
C GLY A 75 -7.30 -9.97 -18.57
N GLN A 76 -6.33 -10.58 -19.25
CA GLN A 76 -5.48 -11.61 -18.64
C GLN A 76 -4.52 -10.97 -17.63
N PRO A 77 -4.23 -11.66 -16.51
CA PRO A 77 -3.21 -11.22 -15.58
C PRO A 77 -1.83 -11.09 -16.25
N VAL A 78 -1.16 -9.98 -15.99
CA VAL A 78 0.21 -9.69 -16.40
C VAL A 78 1.08 -9.60 -15.16
N ASP A 79 2.12 -10.41 -15.10
CA ASP A 79 3.08 -10.42 -13.99
C ASP A 79 4.27 -9.51 -14.32
N LEU A 80 4.57 -8.59 -13.40
CA LEU A 80 5.70 -7.69 -13.41
C LEU A 80 6.71 -8.16 -12.35
N GLY A 81 7.92 -8.52 -12.77
CA GLY A 81 9.04 -8.84 -11.88
C GLY A 81 10.07 -7.70 -11.85
N PHE A 82 10.67 -7.45 -10.70
CA PHE A 82 11.57 -6.30 -10.48
C PHE A 82 13.00 -6.75 -10.24
N GLY A 83 13.78 -6.95 -11.30
CA GLY A 83 15.19 -7.29 -11.21
C GLY A 83 15.46 -8.49 -10.28
N ASP A 84 16.22 -8.28 -9.21
CA ASP A 84 16.56 -9.29 -8.19
C ASP A 84 15.60 -9.31 -6.99
N LEU A 85 14.62 -8.39 -6.94
CA LEU A 85 13.68 -8.33 -5.84
C LEU A 85 12.76 -9.56 -5.86
N PRO A 86 12.52 -10.19 -4.70
CA PRO A 86 11.66 -11.36 -4.58
C PRO A 86 10.17 -10.97 -4.59
N VAL A 87 9.78 -10.02 -5.43
CA VAL A 87 8.41 -9.50 -5.51
C VAL A 87 7.93 -9.57 -6.96
N THR A 88 6.71 -10.07 -7.12
CA THR A 88 5.96 -10.00 -8.37
C THR A 88 4.73 -9.14 -8.14
N LEU A 89 4.50 -8.20 -9.05
CA LEU A 89 3.27 -7.41 -9.12
C LEU A 89 2.41 -7.93 -10.26
N THR A 90 1.23 -8.45 -9.97
CA THR A 90 0.26 -8.86 -10.98
C THR A 90 -0.68 -7.70 -11.26
N ARG A 91 -0.82 -7.32 -12.54
CA ARG A 91 -1.84 -6.38 -13.03
C ARG A 91 -2.95 -7.18 -13.72
N GLN A 92 -4.20 -6.95 -13.35
CA GLN A 92 -5.36 -7.58 -14.01
C GLN A 92 -6.48 -6.57 -14.19
N GLN A 93 -7.03 -6.46 -15.40
CA GLN A 93 -8.26 -5.72 -15.63
C GLN A 93 -9.48 -6.61 -15.40
N ILE A 94 -10.50 -6.06 -14.76
CA ILE A 94 -11.78 -6.70 -14.54
C ILE A 94 -12.91 -5.75 -14.92
N ALA A 95 -14.04 -6.31 -15.37
CA ALA A 95 -15.27 -5.59 -15.58
C ALA A 95 -16.17 -5.71 -14.34
N GLY A 96 -16.87 -4.64 -13.99
CA GLY A 96 -17.81 -4.60 -12.88
C GLY A 96 -17.77 -3.29 -12.12
N ASP A 97 -18.63 -3.21 -11.11
CA ASP A 97 -18.69 -2.10 -10.18
C ASP A 97 -17.65 -2.23 -9.06
N HIS A 98 -17.67 -1.27 -8.15
CA HIS A 98 -16.76 -1.24 -7.02
C HIS A 98 -16.84 -2.51 -6.13
N PRO A 99 -18.02 -2.95 -5.64
CA PRO A 99 -18.14 -4.20 -4.91
C PRO A 99 -17.56 -5.43 -5.63
N ALA A 100 -17.79 -5.56 -6.93
CA ALA A 100 -17.21 -6.65 -7.72
C ALA A 100 -15.67 -6.59 -7.73
N ALA A 101 -15.09 -5.39 -7.78
CA ALA A 101 -13.65 -5.22 -7.72
C ALA A 101 -13.05 -5.53 -6.36
N VAL A 102 -13.71 -5.13 -5.27
CA VAL A 102 -13.29 -5.47 -3.90
C VAL A 102 -13.32 -6.99 -3.71
N GLU A 103 -14.37 -7.66 -4.19
CA GLU A 103 -14.52 -9.10 -4.08
C GLU A 103 -13.43 -9.85 -4.86
N ALA A 104 -13.20 -9.46 -6.11
CA ALA A 104 -12.17 -10.07 -6.94
C ALA A 104 -10.76 -9.88 -6.33
N LEU A 105 -10.48 -8.70 -5.79
CA LEU A 105 -9.22 -8.42 -5.09
C LEU A 105 -9.07 -9.26 -3.82
N PHE A 106 -10.14 -9.37 -3.03
CA PHE A 106 -10.18 -10.18 -1.82
C PHE A 106 -9.92 -11.65 -2.11
N GLU A 107 -10.64 -12.25 -3.06
CA GLU A 107 -10.48 -13.66 -3.41
C GLU A 107 -9.06 -13.96 -3.92
N ALA A 108 -8.50 -13.08 -4.77
CA ALA A 108 -7.13 -13.25 -5.25
C ALA A 108 -6.10 -13.21 -4.10
N CYS A 109 -6.22 -12.25 -3.17
CA CYS A 109 -5.34 -12.18 -2.00
C CYS A 109 -5.55 -13.35 -1.03
N ARG A 110 -6.78 -13.88 -0.90
CA ARG A 110 -7.08 -15.06 -0.08
C ARG A 110 -6.40 -16.29 -0.62
N GLU A 111 -6.52 -16.54 -1.93
CA GLU A 111 -5.83 -17.66 -2.60
C GLU A 111 -4.31 -17.57 -2.42
N ILE A 112 -3.72 -16.39 -2.63
CA ILE A 112 -2.29 -16.18 -2.44
C ILE A 112 -1.88 -16.43 -0.97
N SER A 113 -2.65 -15.93 0.00
CA SER A 113 -2.34 -16.11 1.43
C SER A 113 -2.38 -17.57 1.86
N MET A 114 -3.33 -18.33 1.32
CA MET A 114 -3.43 -19.78 1.53
C MET A 114 -2.20 -20.50 0.99
N ALA A 115 -1.79 -20.18 -0.25
CA ALA A 115 -0.71 -20.87 -0.95
C ALA A 115 0.71 -20.42 -0.58
N ALA A 116 0.89 -19.18 -0.12
CA ALA A 116 2.22 -18.61 0.12
C ALA A 116 3.01 -19.31 1.22
N THR A 117 4.32 -19.32 1.15
CA THR A 117 5.16 -19.66 2.31
C THR A 117 5.48 -18.38 3.08
N ALA A 118 5.48 -18.45 4.40
CA ALA A 118 5.84 -17.29 5.21
C ALA A 118 7.32 -16.93 4.96
N PRO A 119 7.66 -15.67 4.64
CA PRO A 119 9.04 -15.24 4.47
C PRO A 119 9.87 -15.53 5.72
N LEU A 120 11.03 -16.13 5.52
CA LEU A 120 12.04 -16.29 6.56
C LEU A 120 12.90 -15.02 6.60
N GLY A 121 13.26 -14.55 7.80
CA GLY A 121 14.11 -13.38 8.00
C GLY A 121 13.46 -12.29 8.83
N GLU A 122 14.16 -11.17 8.98
CA GLU A 122 13.67 -10.01 9.72
C GLU A 122 12.49 -9.34 8.99
N THR A 123 11.57 -8.77 9.76
CA THR A 123 10.43 -8.00 9.25
C THR A 123 10.88 -6.55 9.05
N PRO A 124 10.88 -6.00 7.82
CA PRO A 124 11.22 -4.60 7.60
C PRO A 124 10.26 -3.64 8.32
N ASP A 125 10.75 -2.46 8.74
CA ASP A 125 9.95 -1.45 9.45
C ASP A 125 8.66 -1.04 8.71
N ALA A 126 8.69 -1.03 7.38
CA ALA A 126 7.51 -0.72 6.57
C ALA A 126 6.47 -1.85 6.62
N GLU A 127 6.93 -3.11 6.60
CA GLU A 127 6.08 -4.30 6.75
C GLU A 127 5.45 -4.31 8.14
N GLN A 128 6.25 -4.06 9.19
CA GLN A 128 5.81 -4.01 10.58
C GLN A 128 4.71 -2.95 10.80
N ARG A 129 4.92 -1.73 10.30
CA ARG A 129 3.93 -0.64 10.37
C ARG A 129 2.62 -1.01 9.68
N LEU A 130 2.68 -1.72 8.55
CA LEU A 130 1.48 -2.18 7.85
C LEU A 130 0.73 -3.23 8.67
N ILE A 131 1.45 -4.21 9.24
CA ILE A 131 0.88 -5.26 10.10
C ILE A 131 0.18 -4.65 11.31
N GLU A 132 0.83 -3.72 12.01
CA GLU A 132 0.25 -3.02 13.16
C GLU A 132 -1.01 -2.25 12.79
N ARG A 133 -1.00 -1.56 11.64
CA ARG A 133 -2.17 -0.82 11.15
C ARG A 133 -3.36 -1.74 10.92
N VAL A 134 -3.17 -2.87 10.22
CA VAL A 134 -4.28 -3.80 9.92
C VAL A 134 -4.66 -4.67 11.11
N ALA A 135 -3.80 -4.82 12.12
CA ALA A 135 -4.11 -5.59 13.33
C ALA A 135 -5.28 -4.99 14.15
N SER A 136 -5.59 -3.71 13.97
CA SER A 136 -6.76 -3.06 14.56
C SER A 136 -8.09 -3.37 13.86
N LEU A 137 -8.04 -3.99 12.68
CA LEU A 137 -9.20 -4.32 11.86
C LEU A 137 -9.67 -5.75 12.13
N THR A 138 -10.94 -6.02 11.83
CA THR A 138 -11.46 -7.39 11.82
C THR A 138 -11.01 -8.09 10.53
N PRO A 139 -10.34 -9.26 10.61
CA PRO A 139 -10.04 -10.06 9.42
C PRO A 139 -11.34 -10.41 8.68
N ARG A 140 -11.34 -10.22 7.36
CA ARG A 140 -12.48 -10.63 6.53
C ARG A 140 -12.53 -12.15 6.37
N SER A 141 -11.36 -12.79 6.34
CA SER A 141 -11.22 -14.24 6.36
C SER A 141 -9.94 -14.64 7.07
N GLU A 142 -9.99 -15.74 7.79
CA GLU A 142 -8.82 -16.28 8.47
C GLU A 142 -8.89 -17.80 8.62
N LEU A 143 -7.71 -18.40 8.76
CA LEU A 143 -7.53 -19.72 9.33
C LEU A 143 -6.65 -19.53 10.57
N PRO A 144 -7.18 -19.72 11.79
CA PRO A 144 -6.45 -19.44 13.03
C PRO A 144 -5.08 -20.11 13.06
N GLY A 145 -4.04 -19.33 13.39
CA GLY A 145 -2.65 -19.79 13.44
C GLY A 145 -2.00 -20.04 12.08
N ALA A 146 -2.69 -19.83 10.96
CA ALA A 146 -2.15 -20.04 9.62
C ALA A 146 -2.07 -18.74 8.82
N TRP A 147 -3.20 -18.09 8.53
CA TRP A 147 -3.24 -16.88 7.69
C TRP A 147 -4.48 -16.04 7.98
N GLN A 148 -4.39 -14.76 7.62
CA GLN A 148 -5.47 -13.78 7.78
C GLN A 148 -5.49 -12.83 6.57
N VAL A 149 -6.69 -12.43 6.15
CA VAL A 149 -6.89 -11.47 5.07
C VAL A 149 -7.73 -10.32 5.56
N TYR A 150 -7.23 -9.11 5.36
CA TYR A 150 -7.87 -7.86 5.77
C TYR A 150 -8.28 -7.05 4.55
N VAL A 151 -9.45 -6.43 4.60
CA VAL A 151 -9.92 -5.50 3.57
C VAL A 151 -10.03 -4.11 4.18
N VAL A 152 -9.43 -3.14 3.51
CA VAL A 152 -9.49 -1.72 3.82
C VAL A 152 -10.22 -1.06 2.66
N ASP A 153 -11.48 -0.72 2.88
CA ASP A 153 -12.37 -0.17 1.86
C ASP A 153 -12.52 1.35 2.06
N ASP A 154 -11.43 2.08 1.82
CA ASP A 154 -11.37 3.55 1.90
C ASP A 154 -11.54 4.19 0.50
N ALA A 155 -10.77 5.22 0.16
CA ALA A 155 -10.81 5.87 -1.15
C ALA A 155 -10.44 4.93 -2.32
N PHE A 156 -9.64 3.90 -2.03
CA PHE A 156 -9.30 2.83 -2.97
C PHE A 156 -9.34 1.50 -2.19
N PRO A 157 -10.00 0.45 -2.71
CA PRO A 157 -9.99 -0.85 -2.07
C PRO A 157 -8.57 -1.39 -1.96
N PHE A 158 -8.19 -1.77 -0.75
CA PHE A 158 -6.88 -2.30 -0.44
C PHE A 158 -7.03 -3.58 0.37
N VAL A 159 -6.28 -4.63 0.00
CA VAL A 159 -6.37 -5.94 0.65
C VAL A 159 -4.99 -6.38 1.09
N VAL A 160 -4.89 -6.93 2.31
CA VAL A 160 -3.63 -7.40 2.90
C VAL A 160 -3.78 -8.85 3.30
N GLY A 161 -2.86 -9.68 2.81
CA GLY A 161 -2.71 -11.08 3.19
C GLY A 161 -1.52 -11.27 4.13
N LEU A 162 -1.78 -11.78 5.33
CA LEU A 162 -0.78 -12.08 6.34
C LEU A 162 -0.69 -13.59 6.57
N LYS A 163 0.54 -14.07 6.83
CA LYS A 163 0.81 -15.46 7.22
C LYS A 163 1.45 -15.51 8.60
N THR A 164 1.02 -16.46 9.41
CA THR A 164 1.51 -16.66 10.76
C THR A 164 2.79 -17.48 10.72
N LEU A 165 3.81 -17.07 11.45
CA LEU A 165 5.05 -17.83 11.62
C LEU A 165 4.88 -18.80 12.79
N THR A 166 4.86 -20.10 12.50
CA THR A 166 5.03 -21.12 13.53
C THR A 166 6.49 -21.14 13.95
N VAL A 167 6.80 -20.45 15.05
CA VAL A 167 8.10 -20.61 15.71
C VAL A 167 8.13 -22.03 16.24
N ASN A 168 8.85 -22.92 15.55
CA ASN A 168 9.17 -24.22 16.10
C ASN A 168 10.07 -23.97 17.32
N SER A 169 9.49 -23.89 18.52
CA SER A 169 10.18 -23.67 19.79
C SER A 169 11.10 -24.83 20.21
N GLY A 170 11.57 -25.64 19.25
CA GLY A 170 12.25 -26.91 19.43
C GLY A 170 13.70 -26.86 19.93
N THR A 171 14.23 -25.69 20.28
CA THR A 171 15.56 -25.59 20.92
C THR A 171 15.54 -24.66 22.12
N ALA A 172 14.50 -24.76 22.96
CA ALA A 172 14.61 -24.30 24.34
C ALA A 172 15.70 -25.13 25.03
N LYS A 173 16.92 -24.58 25.08
CA LYS A 173 17.99 -25.05 25.97
C LYS A 173 17.38 -25.20 27.36
N PRO A 174 17.41 -26.40 27.98
CA PRO A 174 16.77 -26.61 29.27
C PRO A 174 17.30 -25.57 30.26
N PRO A 175 16.42 -24.91 31.03
CA PRO A 175 16.83 -23.93 32.01
C PRO A 175 17.81 -24.60 32.97
N THR A 176 19.06 -24.15 32.95
CA THR A 176 20.04 -24.52 33.97
C THR A 176 19.54 -23.93 35.28
N THR A 177 18.91 -24.79 36.08
CA THR A 177 18.39 -24.52 37.41
C THR A 177 19.46 -23.87 38.28
N ALA A 178 19.31 -22.58 38.58
CA ALA A 178 19.92 -21.92 39.72
C ALA A 178 18.80 -21.58 40.72
N PRO A 179 18.86 -22.07 41.97
CA PRO A 179 17.82 -21.79 42.96
C PRO A 179 18.13 -20.50 43.72
N ALA A 180 17.29 -19.46 43.60
CA ALA A 180 17.26 -18.40 44.62
C ALA A 180 15.99 -17.53 44.57
N ALA A 181 15.33 -17.53 45.74
CA ALA A 181 14.53 -16.47 46.35
C ALA A 181 13.11 -16.12 45.80
N PRO A 182 12.07 -16.18 46.65
CA PRO A 182 10.74 -15.68 46.35
C PRO A 182 10.63 -14.18 46.65
N THR A 183 10.63 -13.34 45.63
CA THR A 183 10.16 -11.95 45.74
C THR A 183 8.80 -11.86 45.06
N ALA A 184 7.76 -11.64 45.86
CA ALA A 184 6.40 -11.44 45.39
C ALA A 184 6.28 -10.04 44.79
N GLU A 185 6.36 -9.94 43.46
CA GLU A 185 6.04 -8.73 42.72
C GLU A 185 4.83 -8.96 41.80
N HIS A 186 3.96 -7.94 41.82
CA HIS A 186 2.70 -7.79 41.12
C HIS A 186 2.80 -8.26 39.67
N SER A 187 2.19 -9.41 39.36
CA SER A 187 2.11 -9.94 38.00
C SER A 187 1.19 -9.03 37.17
N ALA A 188 1.79 -8.19 36.33
CA ALA A 188 1.09 -7.57 35.22
C ALA A 188 0.42 -8.66 34.35
N PRO A 189 -0.77 -8.41 33.77
CA PRO A 189 -1.43 -9.39 32.93
C PRO A 189 -0.48 -9.80 31.82
N ALA A 190 -0.22 -11.11 31.72
CA ALA A 190 0.68 -11.70 30.76
C ALA A 190 0.41 -11.13 29.37
N ASP A 191 1.40 -10.43 28.82
CA ASP A 191 1.42 -9.97 27.44
C ASP A 191 0.94 -11.12 26.56
N SER A 192 -0.20 -10.93 25.91
CA SER A 192 -0.72 -11.91 24.98
C SER A 192 0.36 -12.11 23.93
N GLU A 193 1.00 -13.28 23.98
CA GLU A 193 2.16 -13.63 23.17
C GLU A 193 1.78 -13.38 21.70
N GLN A 194 2.26 -12.26 21.14
CA GLN A 194 1.89 -11.85 19.80
C GLN A 194 2.51 -12.85 18.84
N ILE A 195 1.66 -13.72 18.28
CA ILE A 195 2.12 -14.70 17.30
C ILE A 195 2.70 -13.91 16.11
N PRO A 196 3.99 -14.10 15.77
CA PRO A 196 4.61 -13.31 14.71
C PRO A 196 3.91 -13.54 13.38
N ARG A 197 3.61 -12.46 12.66
CA ARG A 197 2.94 -12.45 11.36
C ARG A 197 3.85 -11.84 10.30
N ARG A 198 3.68 -12.27 9.05
CA ARG A 198 4.43 -11.77 7.89
C ARG A 198 3.48 -11.42 6.75
N LEU A 199 3.81 -10.36 6.02
CA LEU A 199 3.12 -9.97 4.81
C LEU A 199 3.48 -10.95 3.67
N VAL A 200 2.46 -11.57 3.07
CA VAL A 200 2.64 -12.48 1.93
C VAL A 200 2.12 -11.90 0.63
N CYS A 201 1.08 -11.06 0.71
CA CYS A 201 0.62 -10.27 -0.41
C CYS A 201 -0.11 -9.00 0.06
N TYR A 202 -0.16 -8.02 -0.83
CA TYR A 202 -1.11 -6.92 -0.72
C TYR A 202 -1.62 -6.57 -2.11
N GLY A 203 -2.80 -5.97 -2.19
CA GLY A 203 -3.33 -5.52 -3.46
C GLY A 203 -4.18 -4.28 -3.36
N LEU A 204 -4.33 -3.59 -4.48
CA LEU A 204 -5.08 -2.36 -4.65
C LEU A 204 -5.98 -2.48 -5.89
N ALA A 205 -7.23 -2.03 -5.78
CA ALA A 205 -8.11 -1.86 -6.93
C ALA A 205 -8.18 -0.37 -7.32
N MET A 206 -7.94 -0.06 -8.58
CA MET A 206 -8.06 1.30 -9.12
C MET A 206 -9.12 1.36 -10.22
N PRO A 207 -9.98 2.39 -10.26
CA PRO A 207 -10.95 2.54 -11.32
C PRO A 207 -10.24 2.82 -12.65
N ALA A 208 -10.64 2.13 -13.71
CA ALA A 208 -10.18 2.30 -15.08
C ALA A 208 -11.29 2.81 -16.02
N GLY A 209 -12.54 2.83 -15.55
CA GLY A 209 -13.73 3.32 -16.24
C GLY A 209 -14.96 3.20 -15.35
N GLU A 210 -16.16 3.48 -15.88
CA GLU A 210 -17.41 3.41 -15.09
C GLU A 210 -17.74 1.99 -14.59
N GLN A 211 -17.32 0.98 -15.35
CA GLN A 211 -17.57 -0.44 -15.08
C GLN A 211 -16.28 -1.27 -15.29
N ALA A 212 -15.13 -0.64 -15.07
CA ALA A 212 -13.83 -1.26 -15.29
C ALA A 212 -12.87 -0.89 -14.17
N TRP A 213 -12.16 -1.90 -13.66
CA TRP A 213 -11.20 -1.77 -12.59
C TRP A 213 -9.90 -2.48 -12.96
N THR A 214 -8.78 -1.94 -12.49
CA THR A 214 -7.48 -2.59 -12.56
C THR A 214 -7.06 -3.00 -11.16
N LEU A 215 -6.82 -4.29 -10.98
CA LEU A 215 -6.25 -4.88 -9.78
C LEU A 215 -4.73 -4.90 -9.90
N PHE A 216 -4.05 -4.48 -8.84
CA PHE A 216 -2.61 -4.55 -8.68
C PHE A 216 -2.32 -5.38 -7.44
N ILE A 217 -1.70 -6.55 -7.61
CA ILE A 217 -1.48 -7.50 -6.51
C ILE A 217 0.01 -7.80 -6.41
N ALA A 218 0.64 -7.29 -5.36
CA ALA A 218 2.02 -7.60 -5.04
C ALA A 218 2.08 -8.85 -4.16
N ARG A 219 2.97 -9.77 -4.49
CA ARG A 219 3.24 -10.99 -3.72
C ARG A 219 4.73 -11.29 -3.70
N ASN A 220 5.17 -11.99 -2.66
CA ASN A 220 6.53 -12.54 -2.67
C ASN A 220 6.63 -13.63 -3.74
N SER A 221 7.63 -13.52 -4.61
CA SER A 221 7.93 -14.54 -5.61
C SER A 221 8.69 -15.68 -4.94
N THR A 222 8.13 -16.88 -4.98
CA THR A 222 8.88 -18.11 -4.69
C THR A 222 9.74 -18.55 -5.86
N HIS A 223 9.53 -17.97 -7.04
CA HIS A 223 10.34 -18.26 -8.21
C HIS A 223 11.56 -17.35 -8.21
N PRO A 224 12.79 -17.91 -8.22
CA PRO A 224 13.99 -17.11 -8.41
C PRO A 224 13.82 -16.34 -9.72
N THR A 225 14.06 -15.03 -9.65
CA THR A 225 13.89 -14.15 -10.79
C THR A 225 14.79 -14.63 -11.91
N VAL A 226 14.17 -15.15 -12.97
CA VAL A 226 14.80 -15.52 -14.25
C VAL A 226 16.02 -16.43 -14.09
N THR A 227 15.76 -17.67 -13.64
CA THR A 227 16.55 -18.80 -14.13
C THR A 227 15.61 -19.99 -14.33
N GLY A 228 15.11 -20.16 -15.56
CA GLY A 228 14.67 -21.49 -16.03
C GLY A 228 13.17 -21.84 -16.03
N ALA A 229 12.22 -20.99 -15.63
CA ALA A 229 10.81 -21.41 -15.60
C ALA A 229 10.17 -21.63 -17.00
N THR A 230 10.75 -21.10 -18.08
CA THR A 230 10.30 -21.35 -19.47
C THR A 230 11.33 -22.08 -20.32
N GLY A 231 12.51 -22.41 -19.77
CA GLY A 231 13.63 -22.90 -20.57
C GLY A 231 14.26 -21.88 -21.52
N PHE A 232 13.74 -20.65 -21.59
CA PHE A 232 14.32 -19.56 -22.37
C PHE A 232 15.08 -18.62 -21.43
N GLU A 233 16.39 -18.86 -21.32
CA GLU A 233 17.32 -17.90 -20.74
C GLU A 233 17.62 -16.85 -21.82
N ILE A 234 17.10 -15.63 -21.64
CA ILE A 234 17.46 -14.51 -22.51
C ILE A 234 18.87 -14.09 -22.09
N ALA A 235 19.86 -14.39 -22.93
CA ALA A 235 21.23 -13.95 -22.71
C ALA A 235 21.28 -12.42 -22.67
N LEU A 236 21.56 -11.87 -21.49
CA LEU A 236 21.79 -10.45 -21.33
C LEU A 236 23.20 -10.10 -21.87
N PRO A 237 23.39 -8.87 -22.38
CA PRO A 237 24.73 -8.41 -22.74
C PRO A 237 25.69 -8.53 -21.54
N PRO A 238 26.99 -8.79 -21.76
CA PRO A 238 27.97 -8.86 -20.67
C PRO A 238 27.96 -7.57 -19.82
N GLY A 239 27.74 -7.72 -18.51
CA GLY A 239 27.69 -6.60 -17.57
C GLY A 239 26.32 -5.92 -17.43
N ALA A 240 25.34 -6.26 -18.25
CA ALA A 240 23.98 -5.76 -18.09
C ALA A 240 23.29 -6.42 -16.89
N THR A 241 22.49 -5.63 -16.16
CA THR A 241 21.67 -6.12 -15.05
C THR A 241 20.20 -6.03 -15.42
N GLN A 242 19.44 -7.10 -15.20
CA GLN A 242 17.99 -7.07 -15.37
C GLN A 242 17.37 -6.12 -14.34
N THR A 243 16.60 -5.15 -14.81
CA THR A 243 15.90 -4.17 -13.97
C THR A 243 14.40 -4.47 -13.88
N LEU A 244 13.82 -4.99 -14.96
CA LEU A 244 12.39 -5.28 -15.06
C LEU A 244 12.16 -6.51 -15.92
N SER A 245 11.18 -7.33 -15.55
CA SER A 245 10.58 -8.30 -16.47
C SER A 245 9.08 -8.16 -16.48
N LEU A 246 8.50 -8.36 -17.66
CA LEU A 246 7.06 -8.46 -17.85
C LEU A 246 6.75 -9.80 -18.46
N ARG A 247 5.81 -10.53 -17.86
CA ARG A 247 5.38 -11.84 -18.34
C ARG A 247 3.87 -11.93 -18.39
N ASP A 248 3.34 -12.41 -19.50
CA ASP A 248 1.92 -12.76 -19.60
C ASP A 248 1.71 -14.28 -19.41
N ARG A 249 0.45 -14.70 -19.30
CA ARG A 249 0.09 -16.12 -19.22
C ARG A 249 0.33 -16.92 -20.51
N ARG A 250 0.48 -16.24 -21.65
CA ARG A 250 0.78 -16.87 -22.95
C ARG A 250 2.27 -17.21 -23.08
N GLY A 251 3.09 -16.79 -22.12
CA GLY A 251 4.53 -17.02 -22.11
C GLY A 251 5.33 -15.92 -22.81
N SER A 252 4.70 -14.82 -23.22
CA SER A 252 5.40 -13.64 -23.70
C SER A 252 6.26 -13.08 -22.57
N LEU A 253 7.49 -12.71 -22.89
CA LEU A 253 8.45 -12.15 -21.94
C LEU A 253 9.08 -10.90 -22.53
N LEU A 254 9.03 -9.79 -21.79
CA LEU A 254 9.84 -8.60 -22.03
C LEU A 254 10.81 -8.43 -20.87
N VAL A 255 12.08 -8.17 -21.18
CA VAL A 255 13.12 -7.93 -20.18
C VAL A 255 13.72 -6.55 -20.43
N GLY A 256 13.64 -5.70 -19.42
CA GLY A 256 14.39 -4.45 -19.32
C GLY A 256 15.71 -4.69 -18.60
N PHE A 257 16.79 -4.12 -19.13
CA PHE A 257 18.12 -4.18 -18.54
C PHE A 257 18.83 -2.84 -18.69
N SER A 258 19.86 -2.61 -17.88
CA SER A 258 20.74 -1.44 -17.92
C SER A 258 22.19 -1.82 -17.76
#